data_AF-A0A970CBW2-F1
#
_entry.id   AF-A0A970CBW2-F1
#
_cell.length_a   1.000
_cell.length_b   1.000
_cell.length_c   1.000
_cell.angle_alpha   90.00
_cell.angle_beta   90.00
_cell.angle_gamma   90.00
#
_symmetry.space_group_name_H-M   'P 1'
#
loop_
_entity.id
_entity.type
_entity.pdbx_description
1 polymer ?
#
loop_
_entity_poly.entity_id
_entity_poly.type
_entity_poly.pdbx_seq_one_letter_code
_entity_poly.pdbx_strand_id
1 'polypeptide(L)'
;MTETVDEKRTPNDLYRSLLLKLPDVFAASILMDGEDTVREVHIVAGLSRNPKLISRDVQSALLAAFGLKVDHRVISIAQLAVNPFEAREQAEDSPQPASAEVGIRIQCMEVATRVEEKRYHVSVRLRHGEREFAGEAGCRNTATQCMRAAVQATVSAVHGLLGVEDLFTVVAAQSATVGGTLIALTLLEYSCARENRLLIGAAPQGEDTAVGFVKSTLDAMNRSLAIIAGCQSI
;
A
#
# COMPACT_ATOMS: atom_id res chain seq x y z
N MET A 1 33.64 -21.73 -1.54
CA MET A 1 34.37 -20.68 -0.81
C MET A 1 33.75 -19.36 -1.27
N THR A 2 32.50 -19.10 -0.86
CA THR A 2 32.14 -18.22 0.28
C THR A 2 32.78 -16.85 0.13
N GLU A 3 31.97 -15.86 -0.26
CA GLU A 3 31.83 -14.62 0.51
C GLU A 3 30.57 -13.88 0.09
N THR A 4 29.64 -13.84 1.03
CA THR A 4 28.35 -13.14 1.05
C THR A 4 28.61 -11.64 1.22
N VAL A 5 28.18 -10.83 0.25
CA VAL A 5 28.19 -9.37 0.41
C VAL A 5 26.87 -8.94 1.02
N ASP A 6 26.97 -8.51 2.27
CA ASP A 6 25.96 -7.89 3.13
C ASP A 6 25.51 -6.54 2.54
N GLU A 7 24.37 -6.53 1.84
CA GLU A 7 23.79 -5.31 1.25
C GLU A 7 23.01 -4.50 2.31
N LYS A 8 23.71 -3.52 2.89
CA LYS A 8 23.21 -2.25 3.47
C LYS A 8 21.79 -2.28 4.05
N ARG A 9 21.64 -2.75 5.30
CA ARG A 9 20.49 -2.35 6.15
C ARG A 9 20.50 -0.84 6.29
N THR A 10 19.38 -0.20 5.96
CA THR A 10 19.27 1.25 6.16
C THR A 10 19.28 1.55 7.68
N PRO A 11 19.82 2.70 8.13
CA PRO A 11 19.82 3.06 9.55
C PRO A 11 18.43 2.94 10.21
N ASN A 12 17.38 3.29 9.45
CA ASN A 12 15.99 3.20 9.88
C ASN A 12 15.55 1.78 10.27
N ASP A 13 16.04 0.74 9.58
CA ASP A 13 15.72 -0.66 9.88
C ASP A 13 16.30 -1.10 11.23
N LEU A 14 17.49 -0.60 11.59
CA LEU A 14 18.15 -0.88 12.86
C LEU A 14 17.38 -0.23 14.03
N TYR A 15 16.98 1.04 13.87
CA TYR A 15 16.18 1.73 14.89
C TYR A 15 14.84 1.04 15.11
N ARG A 16 14.15 0.70 14.01
CA ARG A 16 12.89 -0.06 14.06
C ARG A 16 13.07 -1.38 14.80
N SER A 17 14.10 -2.15 14.46
CA SER A 17 14.37 -3.46 15.06
C SER A 17 14.63 -3.38 16.57
N LEU A 18 15.22 -2.28 17.06
CA LEU A 18 15.40 -2.05 18.49
C LEU A 18 14.06 -1.75 19.17
N LEU A 19 13.25 -0.86 18.59
CA LEU A 19 11.99 -0.42 19.18
C LEU A 19 10.95 -1.54 19.28
N LEU A 20 10.95 -2.48 18.32
CA LEU A 20 10.11 -3.68 18.37
C LEU A 20 10.46 -4.62 19.55
N LYS A 21 11.64 -4.50 20.15
CA LYS A 21 12.02 -5.28 21.33
C LYS A 21 11.50 -4.67 22.64
N LEU A 22 10.95 -3.46 22.60
CA LEU A 22 10.36 -2.84 23.77
C LEU A 22 9.08 -3.59 24.16
N PRO A 23 8.82 -3.79 25.45
CA PRO A 23 7.66 -4.55 25.88
C PRO A 23 6.38 -3.81 25.53
N ASP A 24 5.40 -4.58 25.02
CA ASP A 24 4.07 -4.10 24.61
C ASP A 24 4.11 -3.18 23.37
N VAL A 25 5.16 -3.25 22.54
CA VAL A 25 5.25 -2.54 21.24
C VAL A 25 4.99 -3.52 20.10
N PHE A 26 4.01 -3.20 19.26
CA PHE A 26 3.57 -4.02 18.13
C PHE A 26 4.20 -3.59 16.80
N ALA A 27 4.39 -2.28 16.62
CA ALA A 27 5.03 -1.72 15.44
C ALA A 27 5.77 -0.42 15.77
N ALA A 28 6.82 -0.15 15.02
CA ALA A 28 7.58 1.09 15.12
C ALA A 28 8.01 1.58 13.74
N SER A 29 7.98 2.90 13.53
CA SER A 29 8.51 3.58 12.34
C SER A 29 9.24 4.84 12.77
N ILE A 30 10.38 5.11 12.13
CA ILE A 30 11.19 6.29 12.36
C ILE A 30 11.45 6.97 11.01
N LEU A 31 11.21 8.27 10.97
CA LEU A 31 11.56 9.14 9.85
C LEU A 31 12.64 10.12 10.28
N MET A 32 13.69 10.22 9.48
CA MET A 32 14.83 11.11 9.72
C MET A 32 14.96 12.17 8.63
N ASP A 33 15.39 13.37 9.00
CA ASP A 33 15.59 14.53 8.11
C ASP A 33 17.09 14.79 7.80
N GLY A 34 17.93 13.78 8.02
CA GLY A 34 19.39 13.83 7.93
C GLY A 34 20.04 12.70 8.72
N GLU A 35 21.37 12.72 8.92
CA GLU A 35 22.07 11.63 9.64
C GLU A 35 21.71 11.51 11.13
N ASP A 36 21.36 12.61 11.81
CA ASP A 36 21.14 12.61 13.27
C ASP A 36 19.85 13.30 13.74
N THR A 37 19.01 13.80 12.82
CA THR A 37 17.79 14.52 13.19
C THR A 37 16.56 13.65 12.97
N VAL A 38 15.94 13.22 14.07
CA VAL A 38 14.66 12.49 14.06
C VAL A 38 13.52 13.48 13.84
N ARG A 39 12.80 13.28 12.74
CA ARG A 39 11.64 14.12 12.37
C ARG A 39 10.38 13.62 13.05
N GLU A 40 10.12 12.32 12.96
CA GLU A 40 8.90 11.68 13.46
C GLU A 40 9.20 10.25 13.93
N VAL A 41 8.55 9.86 15.02
CA VAL A 41 8.54 8.48 15.52
C VAL A 41 7.09 8.06 15.71
N HIS A 42 6.71 6.96 15.10
CA HIS A 42 5.37 6.38 15.23
C HIS A 42 5.47 5.02 15.89
N ILE A 43 4.79 4.85 17.02
CA ILE A 43 4.75 3.61 17.79
C ILE A 43 3.31 3.12 17.87
N VAL A 44 3.10 1.83 17.58
CA VAL A 44 1.87 1.13 17.92
C VAL A 44 2.17 0.23 19.10
N ALA A 45 1.42 0.38 20.18
CA ALA A 45 1.62 -0.35 21.43
C ALA A 45 0.31 -0.95 21.94
N GLY A 46 0.40 -1.86 22.90
CA GLY A 46 -0.74 -2.37 23.63
C GLY A 46 -1.36 -1.35 24.58
N LEU A 47 -2.55 -1.68 25.08
CA LEU A 47 -3.21 -0.94 26.16
C LEU A 47 -2.63 -1.27 27.56
N SER A 48 -1.73 -2.24 27.65
CA SER A 48 -1.20 -2.75 28.92
C SER A 48 -0.28 -1.75 29.62
N ARG A 49 0.30 -0.80 28.88
CA ARG A 49 1.27 0.19 29.39
C ARG A 49 0.83 1.63 29.15
N ASN A 50 1.32 2.54 30.00
CA ASN A 50 1.05 3.98 29.86
C ASN A 50 1.86 4.59 28.71
N PRO A 51 1.26 5.37 27.78
CA PRO A 51 1.95 6.03 26.68
C PRO A 51 3.16 6.88 27.09
N LYS A 52 3.12 7.56 28.25
CA LYS A 52 4.25 8.36 28.73
C LYS A 52 5.46 7.49 29.10
N LEU A 53 5.22 6.28 29.63
CA LEU A 53 6.27 5.33 29.93
C LEU A 53 6.86 4.75 28.63
N ILE A 54 6.01 4.41 27.65
CA ILE A 54 6.44 3.95 26.33
C ILE A 54 7.30 5.03 25.64
N SER A 55 6.84 6.29 25.62
CA SER A 55 7.60 7.42 25.07
C SER A 55 8.99 7.55 25.72
N ARG A 56 9.07 7.41 27.04
CA ARG A 56 10.34 7.48 27.78
C ARG A 56 11.27 6.32 27.43
N ASP A 57 10.71 5.12 27.32
CA ASP A 57 11.47 3.92 26.98
C ASP A 57 12.03 4.02 25.55
N VAL A 58 11.25 4.54 24.60
CA VAL A 58 11.68 4.85 23.22
C VAL A 58 12.83 5.84 23.21
N GLN A 59 12.69 6.98 23.91
CA GLN A 59 13.76 7.98 24.02
C GLN A 59 15.03 7.39 24.65
N SER A 60 14.88 6.60 25.71
CA SER A 60 16.00 5.99 26.43
C SER A 60 16.71 4.94 25.57
N ALA A 61 15.96 4.12 24.83
CA ALA A 61 16.51 3.08 23.97
C ALA A 61 17.30 3.67 22.79
N LEU A 62 16.75 4.66 22.09
CA LEU A 62 17.43 5.31 20.96
C LEU A 62 18.68 6.08 21.42
N LEU A 63 18.61 6.74 22.57
CA LEU A 63 19.76 7.44 23.14
C LEU A 63 20.86 6.47 23.57
N ALA A 64 20.52 5.37 24.24
CA ALA A 64 21.50 4.42 24.76
C ALA A 64 22.17 3.58 23.65
N ALA A 65 21.41 3.15 22.65
CA ALA A 65 21.93 2.28 21.59
C ALA A 65 22.62 3.05 20.45
N PHE A 66 22.15 4.27 20.15
CA PHE A 66 22.56 5.00 18.94
C PHE A 66 22.97 6.45 19.21
N GLY A 67 22.91 6.93 20.45
CA GLY A 67 23.21 8.33 20.77
C GLY A 67 22.15 9.32 20.25
N LEU A 68 21.04 8.84 19.69
CA LEU A 68 20.00 9.67 19.09
C LEU A 68 19.14 10.33 20.16
N LYS A 69 19.14 11.67 20.18
CA LYS A 69 18.32 12.45 21.10
C LYS A 69 16.97 12.77 20.47
N VAL A 70 15.92 12.11 20.95
CA VAL A 70 14.56 12.28 20.43
C VAL A 70 13.71 13.09 21.41
N ASP A 71 12.99 14.09 20.91
CA ASP A 71 12.00 14.84 21.69
C ASP A 71 10.68 14.06 21.75
N HIS A 72 10.05 13.98 22.94
CA HIS A 72 8.72 13.38 23.11
C HIS A 72 7.64 14.00 22.20
N ARG A 73 7.81 15.27 21.78
CA ARG A 73 6.85 15.96 20.89
C ARG A 73 6.76 15.35 19.49
N VAL A 74 7.81 14.67 19.03
CA VAL A 74 7.83 13.99 17.72
C VAL A 74 7.43 12.52 17.81
N ILE A 75 7.12 12.02 19.01
CA ILE A 75 6.71 10.64 19.25
C ILE A 75 5.18 10.57 19.30
N SER A 76 4.60 9.92 18.30
CA SER A 76 3.19 9.54 18.26
C SER A 76 3.04 8.10 18.73
N ILE A 77 2.11 7.86 19.66
CA ILE A 77 1.82 6.54 20.20
C ILE A 77 0.35 6.23 19.99
N ALA A 78 0.06 5.22 19.17
CA ALA A 78 -1.26 4.62 19.02
C ALA A 78 -1.34 3.37 19.91
N GLN A 79 -2.44 3.23 20.66
CA GLN A 79 -2.65 2.04 21.51
C GLN A 79 -3.77 1.17 20.96
N LEU A 80 -3.52 -0.14 20.89
CA LEU A 80 -4.47 -1.15 20.42
C LEU A 80 -4.70 -2.21 21.51
N ALA A 81 -5.93 -2.72 21.59
CA ALA A 81 -6.30 -3.75 22.58
C ALA A 81 -5.72 -5.14 22.26
N VAL A 82 -5.42 -5.41 20.99
CA VAL A 82 -4.93 -6.69 20.48
C VAL A 82 -3.80 -6.41 19.51
N ASN A 83 -2.74 -7.22 19.54
CA ASN A 83 -1.63 -7.14 18.61
C ASN A 83 -2.10 -7.59 17.21
N PRO A 84 -2.22 -6.69 16.21
CA PRO A 84 -2.69 -7.06 14.88
C PRO A 84 -1.62 -7.80 14.06
N PHE A 85 -0.40 -7.97 14.58
CA PHE A 85 0.74 -8.58 13.90
C PHE A 85 1.11 -9.98 14.43
N GLU A 86 0.48 -10.47 15.50
CA GLU A 86 0.77 -11.77 16.14
C GLU A 86 0.49 -12.99 15.24
N ALA A 87 -0.35 -12.85 14.22
CA ALA A 87 -0.63 -13.93 13.24
C ALA A 87 0.56 -14.27 12.31
N ARG A 88 1.70 -13.58 12.43
CA ARG A 88 2.89 -13.78 11.57
C ARG A 88 4.01 -14.62 12.16
N GLU A 89 4.01 -14.94 13.45
CA GLU A 89 5.20 -15.52 14.12
C GLU A 89 5.38 -17.04 13.98
N GLN A 90 4.46 -17.79 13.34
CA GLN A 90 4.58 -19.26 13.21
C GLN A 90 5.19 -19.76 11.89
N ALA A 91 5.71 -18.89 11.01
CA ALA A 91 6.19 -19.27 9.68
C ALA A 91 7.64 -18.82 9.40
N GLU A 92 8.55 -18.93 10.38
CA GLU A 92 9.92 -18.41 10.28
C GLU A 92 10.94 -19.31 9.55
N ASP A 93 10.59 -20.50 9.04
CA ASP A 93 11.58 -21.45 8.52
C ASP A 93 11.77 -21.45 6.99
N SER A 94 11.73 -20.29 6.32
CA SER A 94 12.09 -20.19 4.90
C SER A 94 12.69 -18.82 4.50
N PRO A 95 13.81 -18.77 3.77
CA PRO A 95 14.56 -17.54 3.51
C PRO A 95 13.97 -16.69 2.36
N GLN A 96 13.51 -15.48 2.72
CA GLN A 96 13.37 -14.23 1.94
C GLN A 96 12.40 -14.12 0.72
N PRO A 97 11.97 -12.89 0.33
CA PRO A 97 12.43 -11.58 0.81
C PRO A 97 11.38 -10.63 1.41
N ALA A 98 11.97 -9.62 2.06
CA ALA A 98 11.48 -8.38 2.64
C ALA A 98 10.19 -7.74 2.09
N SER A 99 9.55 -6.97 2.98
CA SER A 99 8.43 -6.04 2.76
C SER A 99 7.09 -6.69 2.39
N ALA A 100 6.45 -7.31 3.38
CA ALA A 100 4.99 -7.34 3.38
C ALA A 100 4.54 -6.37 4.48
N GLU A 101 4.46 -5.09 4.12
CA GLU A 101 3.45 -4.20 4.69
C GLU A 101 2.12 -4.99 4.74
N VAL A 102 1.36 -4.90 5.83
CA VAL A 102 -0.04 -5.36 5.83
C VAL A 102 -0.82 -4.34 4.99
N GLY A 103 -0.52 -4.30 3.69
CA GLY A 103 -1.24 -3.53 2.71
C GLY A 103 -2.44 -4.34 2.25
N ILE A 104 -3.58 -3.67 2.09
CA ILE A 104 -4.74 -4.22 1.39
C ILE A 104 -4.26 -4.56 -0.03
N ARG A 105 -3.96 -5.84 -0.27
CA ARG A 105 -3.52 -6.32 -1.59
C ARG A 105 -4.72 -6.88 -2.32
N ILE A 106 -5.29 -6.05 -3.18
CA ILE A 106 -6.38 -6.46 -4.04
C ILE A 106 -5.80 -7.28 -5.20
N GLN A 107 -6.35 -8.47 -5.39
CA GLN A 107 -5.96 -9.40 -6.44
C GLN A 107 -6.99 -9.37 -7.57
N CYS A 108 -6.53 -9.31 -8.83
CA CYS A 108 -7.40 -9.49 -9.98
C CYS A 108 -7.64 -10.98 -10.22
N MET A 109 -8.91 -11.40 -10.19
CA MET A 109 -9.32 -12.78 -10.44
C MET A 109 -9.70 -12.98 -11.90
N GLU A 110 -10.54 -12.08 -12.42
CA GLU A 110 -11.07 -12.21 -13.77
C GLU A 110 -11.33 -10.84 -14.39
N VAL A 111 -11.06 -10.76 -15.69
CA VAL A 111 -11.45 -9.64 -16.54
C VAL A 111 -12.23 -10.24 -17.71
N ALA A 112 -13.51 -9.90 -17.79
CA ALA A 112 -14.39 -10.35 -18.86
C ALA A 112 -14.76 -9.15 -19.73
N THR A 113 -14.65 -9.32 -21.05
CA THR A 113 -14.99 -8.26 -22.01
C THR A 113 -16.01 -8.79 -23.01
N ARG A 114 -16.98 -7.95 -23.38
CA ARG A 114 -18.04 -8.30 -24.33
C ARG A 114 -18.33 -7.11 -25.24
N VAL A 115 -18.45 -7.38 -26.54
CA VAL A 115 -18.83 -6.36 -27.51
C VAL A 115 -20.21 -6.69 -28.08
N GLU A 116 -21.13 -5.73 -28.00
CA GLU A 116 -22.49 -5.84 -28.55
C GLU A 116 -22.83 -4.57 -29.32
N GLU A 117 -23.21 -4.67 -30.59
CA GLU A 117 -23.75 -3.56 -31.38
C GLU A 117 -22.96 -2.23 -31.24
N LYS A 118 -21.61 -2.31 -31.22
CA LYS A 118 -20.64 -1.21 -31.05
C LYS A 118 -20.47 -0.67 -29.62
N ARG A 119 -21.11 -1.28 -28.62
CA ARG A 119 -20.81 -1.08 -27.20
C ARG A 119 -19.81 -2.11 -26.74
N TYR A 120 -18.84 -1.65 -25.98
CA TYR A 120 -17.87 -2.47 -25.27
C TYR A 120 -18.27 -2.49 -23.80
N HIS A 121 -18.36 -3.68 -23.22
CA HIS A 121 -18.63 -3.90 -21.81
C HIS A 121 -17.43 -4.64 -21.21
N VAL A 122 -17.04 -4.23 -20.02
CA VAL A 122 -15.98 -4.87 -19.24
C VAL A 122 -16.47 -5.09 -17.82
N SER A 123 -16.26 -6.30 -17.32
CA SER A 123 -16.52 -6.70 -15.94
C SER A 123 -15.22 -7.19 -15.33
N VAL A 124 -14.92 -6.73 -14.12
CA VAL A 124 -13.69 -7.05 -13.40
C VAL A 124 -14.07 -7.65 -12.07
N ARG A 125 -13.57 -8.86 -11.78
CA ARG A 125 -13.68 -9.50 -10.47
C ARG A 125 -12.38 -9.42 -9.71
N LEU A 126 -12.46 -8.90 -8.50
CA LEU A 126 -11.35 -8.66 -7.61
C LEU A 126 -11.56 -9.42 -6.30
N ARG A 127 -10.46 -9.73 -5.62
CA ARG A 127 -10.46 -10.40 -4.32
C ARG A 127 -9.59 -9.65 -3.33
N HIS A 128 -10.08 -9.52 -2.11
CA HIS A 128 -9.32 -9.06 -0.96
C HIS A 128 -9.58 -9.99 0.24
N GLY A 129 -8.57 -10.78 0.62
CA GLY A 129 -8.75 -11.88 1.57
C GLY A 129 -9.82 -12.86 1.07
N GLU A 130 -10.82 -13.14 1.89
CA GLU A 130 -11.96 -14.02 1.56
C GLU A 130 -13.10 -13.29 0.83
N ARG A 131 -13.02 -11.95 0.68
CA ARG A 131 -14.10 -11.18 0.04
C ARG A 131 -13.85 -11.05 -1.45
N GLU A 132 -14.86 -11.38 -2.23
CA GLU A 132 -14.91 -11.14 -3.67
C GLU A 132 -15.88 -10.01 -4.00
N PHE A 133 -15.51 -9.22 -4.99
CA PHE A 133 -16.31 -8.09 -5.44
C PHE A 133 -16.08 -7.85 -6.92
N ALA A 134 -17.07 -7.26 -7.57
CA ALA A 134 -17.07 -7.03 -9.00
C ALA A 134 -17.40 -5.58 -9.32
N GLY A 135 -16.89 -5.11 -10.44
CA GLY A 135 -17.22 -3.80 -10.99
C GLY A 135 -17.32 -3.88 -12.50
N GLU A 136 -18.17 -3.02 -13.05
CA GLU A 136 -18.52 -3.06 -14.47
C GLU A 136 -18.47 -1.67 -15.07
N ALA A 137 -18.14 -1.61 -16.36
CA ALA A 137 -18.20 -0.38 -17.14
C ALA A 137 -18.57 -0.68 -18.59
N GLY A 138 -19.29 0.26 -19.21
CA GLY A 138 -19.67 0.21 -20.61
C GLY A 138 -19.25 1.48 -21.34
N CYS A 139 -18.80 1.35 -22.59
CA CYS A 139 -18.43 2.48 -23.43
C CYS A 139 -18.64 2.19 -24.91
N ARG A 140 -18.38 3.19 -25.76
CA ARG A 140 -18.25 2.94 -27.21
C ARG A 140 -17.01 2.09 -27.46
N ASN A 141 -17.07 1.17 -28.43
CA ASN A 141 -15.94 0.32 -28.78
C ASN A 141 -14.87 1.08 -29.58
N THR A 142 -14.11 1.94 -28.90
CA THR A 142 -12.92 2.63 -29.43
C THR A 142 -11.77 2.42 -28.46
N ALA A 143 -10.54 2.33 -28.97
CA ALA A 143 -9.36 1.99 -28.14
C ALA A 143 -9.27 2.83 -26.86
N THR A 144 -9.33 4.17 -26.96
CA THR A 144 -9.28 5.08 -25.81
C THR A 144 -10.40 4.84 -24.80
N GLN A 145 -11.61 4.59 -25.27
CA GLN A 145 -12.77 4.38 -24.39
C GLN A 145 -12.70 3.02 -23.72
N CYS A 146 -12.28 1.97 -24.43
CA CYS A 146 -12.10 0.63 -23.85
C CYS A 146 -11.02 0.63 -22.75
N MET A 147 -9.89 1.33 -22.97
CA MET A 147 -8.85 1.50 -21.96
C MET A 147 -9.41 2.17 -20.69
N ARG A 148 -10.13 3.30 -20.85
CA ARG A 148 -10.77 4.00 -19.72
C ARG A 148 -11.83 3.15 -19.04
N ALA A 149 -12.63 2.38 -19.78
CA ALA A 149 -13.66 1.52 -19.23
C ALA A 149 -13.07 0.41 -18.35
N ALA A 150 -11.96 -0.20 -18.75
CA ALA A 150 -11.27 -1.21 -17.92
C ALA A 150 -10.80 -0.64 -16.58
N VAL A 151 -10.24 0.58 -16.59
CA VAL A 151 -9.89 1.31 -15.37
C VAL A 151 -11.14 1.62 -14.53
N GLN A 152 -12.20 2.13 -15.16
CA GLN A 152 -13.44 2.49 -14.47
C GLN A 152 -14.12 1.29 -13.80
N ALA A 153 -14.18 0.14 -14.47
CA ALA A 153 -14.71 -1.09 -13.91
C ALA A 153 -13.91 -1.54 -12.68
N THR A 154 -12.58 -1.41 -12.73
CA THR A 154 -11.70 -1.72 -11.60
C THR A 154 -11.95 -0.78 -10.42
N VAL A 155 -12.04 0.54 -10.68
CA VAL A 155 -12.32 1.54 -9.65
C VAL A 155 -13.70 1.31 -9.02
N SER A 156 -14.72 1.04 -9.84
CA SER A 156 -16.08 0.72 -9.38
C SER A 156 -16.10 -0.51 -8.47
N ALA A 157 -15.35 -1.56 -8.81
CA ALA A 157 -15.21 -2.74 -7.96
C ALA A 157 -14.64 -2.35 -6.59
N VAL A 158 -13.56 -1.56 -6.56
CA VAL A 158 -12.91 -1.15 -5.31
C VAL A 158 -13.80 -0.22 -4.47
N HIS A 159 -14.56 0.68 -5.07
CA HIS A 159 -15.57 1.48 -4.34
C HIS A 159 -16.62 0.59 -3.69
N GLY A 160 -17.07 -0.47 -4.39
CA GLY A 160 -17.97 -1.48 -3.82
C GLY A 160 -17.39 -2.22 -2.61
N LEU A 161 -16.08 -2.48 -2.60
CA LEU A 161 -15.39 -3.05 -1.43
C LEU A 161 -15.35 -2.08 -0.25
N LEU A 162 -15.02 -0.81 -0.50
CA LEU A 162 -14.77 0.20 0.53
C LEU A 162 -16.05 0.85 1.06
N GLY A 163 -17.16 0.78 0.32
CA GLY A 163 -18.42 1.42 0.66
C GLY A 163 -18.37 2.95 0.58
N VAL A 164 -17.38 3.51 -0.13
CA VAL A 164 -17.20 4.96 -0.32
C VAL A 164 -17.14 5.25 -1.82
N GLU A 165 -18.11 6.03 -2.28
CA GLU A 165 -18.13 6.55 -3.65
C GLU A 165 -17.12 7.68 -3.83
N ASP A 166 -16.66 7.91 -5.06
CA ASP A 166 -15.77 9.00 -5.46
C ASP A 166 -14.40 9.10 -4.74
N LEU A 167 -14.01 8.09 -3.95
CA LEU A 167 -12.70 8.04 -3.30
C LEU A 167 -11.53 8.03 -4.30
N PHE A 168 -11.78 7.50 -5.50
CA PHE A 168 -10.82 7.39 -6.57
C PHE A 168 -11.47 7.84 -7.88
N THR A 169 -10.86 8.79 -8.57
CA THR A 169 -11.34 9.32 -9.85
C THR A 169 -10.34 9.04 -10.96
N VAL A 170 -10.84 8.60 -12.13
CA VAL A 170 -9.99 8.28 -13.28
C VAL A 170 -9.60 9.55 -14.03
N VAL A 171 -8.34 9.98 -13.84
CA VAL A 171 -7.78 11.11 -14.57
C VAL A 171 -7.41 10.68 -16.00
N ALA A 172 -6.54 9.67 -16.13
CA ALA A 172 -6.05 9.22 -17.43
C ALA A 172 -5.77 7.71 -17.50
N ALA A 173 -5.90 7.17 -18.70
CA ALA A 173 -5.49 5.82 -19.06
C ALA A 173 -4.80 5.88 -20.43
N GLN A 174 -3.56 5.41 -20.52
CA GLN A 174 -2.74 5.52 -21.73
C GLN A 174 -1.84 4.30 -21.90
N SER A 175 -1.59 3.90 -23.15
CA SER A 175 -0.52 2.95 -23.47
C SER A 175 0.75 3.70 -23.89
N ALA A 176 1.90 3.24 -23.41
CA ALA A 176 3.22 3.73 -23.80
C ALA A 176 4.14 2.56 -24.14
N THR A 177 5.11 2.78 -25.02
CA THR A 177 6.09 1.74 -25.39
C THR A 177 7.46 2.11 -24.83
N VAL A 178 8.06 1.21 -24.05
CA VAL A 178 9.40 1.39 -23.47
C VAL A 178 10.26 0.19 -23.86
N GLY A 179 11.34 0.42 -24.62
CA GLY A 179 12.23 -0.65 -25.06
C GLY A 179 11.54 -1.76 -25.86
N GLY A 180 10.50 -1.41 -26.63
CA GLY A 180 9.69 -2.38 -27.38
C GLY A 180 8.60 -3.09 -26.55
N THR A 181 8.55 -2.87 -25.24
CA THR A 181 7.48 -3.40 -24.37
C THR A 181 6.33 -2.41 -24.28
N LEU A 182 5.12 -2.87 -24.57
CA LEU A 182 3.91 -2.07 -24.40
C LEU A 182 3.49 -2.08 -22.93
N ILE A 183 3.23 -0.90 -22.37
CA ILE A 183 2.92 -0.68 -20.96
C ILE A 183 1.60 0.10 -20.87
N ALA A 184 0.67 -0.41 -20.07
CA ALA A 184 -0.53 0.32 -19.65
C ALA A 184 -0.18 1.24 -18.48
N LEU A 185 -0.57 2.51 -18.58
CA LEU A 185 -0.39 3.54 -17.58
C LEU A 185 -1.76 4.04 -17.12
N THR A 186 -1.95 4.08 -15.81
CA THR A 186 -3.15 4.64 -15.17
C THR A 186 -2.75 5.79 -14.25
N LEU A 187 -3.49 6.88 -14.35
CA LEU A 187 -3.44 8.00 -13.41
C LEU A 187 -4.80 8.14 -12.74
N LEU A 188 -4.82 7.99 -11.42
CA LEU A 188 -5.99 8.20 -10.57
C LEU A 188 -5.76 9.41 -9.68
N GLU A 189 -6.85 10.06 -9.31
CA GLU A 189 -6.88 11.00 -8.20
C GLU A 189 -7.55 10.31 -7.01
N TYR A 190 -6.89 10.33 -5.86
CA TYR A 190 -7.45 9.94 -4.58
C TYR A 190 -7.91 11.18 -3.83
N SER A 191 -9.14 11.18 -3.35
CA SER A 191 -9.73 12.30 -2.62
C SER A 191 -10.36 11.82 -1.33
N CYS A 192 -9.74 12.15 -0.19
CA CYS A 192 -10.29 11.85 1.13
C CYS A 192 -10.12 13.05 2.06
N ALA A 193 -11.23 13.48 2.66
CA ALA A 193 -11.31 14.65 3.54
C ALA A 193 -10.76 15.95 2.90
N ARG A 194 -9.48 16.29 3.15
CA ARG A 194 -8.80 17.48 2.61
C ARG A 194 -7.54 17.15 1.81
N GLU A 195 -7.25 15.88 1.61
CA GLU A 195 -6.09 15.44 0.84
C GLU A 195 -6.53 14.96 -0.53
N ASN A 196 -5.98 15.61 -1.56
CA ASN A 196 -6.02 15.12 -2.93
C ASN A 196 -4.61 14.67 -3.32
N ARG A 197 -4.51 13.46 -3.86
CA ARG A 197 -3.24 12.90 -4.30
C ARG A 197 -3.39 12.20 -5.64
N LEU A 198 -2.40 12.40 -6.50
CA LEU A 198 -2.28 11.64 -7.74
C LEU A 198 -1.60 10.30 -7.47
N LEU A 199 -2.24 9.24 -7.94
CA LEU A 199 -1.75 7.87 -7.89
C LEU A 199 -1.46 7.41 -9.31
N ILE A 200 -0.25 6.91 -9.52
CA ILE A 200 0.21 6.43 -10.82
C ILE A 200 0.45 4.93 -10.71
N GLY A 201 0.02 4.20 -11.72
CA GLY A 201 0.27 2.77 -11.85
C GLY A 201 0.65 2.37 -13.26
N ALA A 202 1.46 1.33 -13.36
CA ALA A 202 2.00 0.83 -14.61
C ALA A 202 1.96 -0.70 -14.62
N ALA A 203 1.65 -1.28 -15.77
CA ALA A 203 1.73 -2.72 -15.96
C ALA A 203 2.05 -3.07 -17.41
N PRO A 204 2.80 -4.16 -17.67
CA PRO A 204 3.00 -4.65 -19.02
C PRO A 204 1.65 -5.03 -19.64
N GLN A 205 1.45 -4.63 -20.89
CA GLN A 205 0.27 -4.98 -21.67
C GLN A 205 0.53 -6.29 -22.41
N GLY A 206 -0.28 -7.31 -22.12
CA GLY A 206 -0.27 -8.59 -22.86
C GLY A 206 -1.19 -8.56 -24.07
N GLU A 207 -1.65 -9.74 -24.49
CA GLU A 207 -2.64 -9.87 -25.58
C GLU A 207 -3.96 -9.17 -25.24
N ASP A 208 -4.42 -9.31 -23.99
CA ASP A 208 -5.60 -8.59 -23.51
C ASP A 208 -5.21 -7.21 -22.96
N THR A 209 -5.60 -6.19 -23.71
CA THR A 209 -5.40 -4.79 -23.35
C THR A 209 -6.11 -4.43 -22.05
N ALA A 210 -7.33 -4.93 -21.83
CA ALA A 210 -8.12 -4.62 -20.64
C ALA A 210 -7.42 -5.13 -19.38
N VAL A 211 -6.87 -6.35 -19.43
CA VAL A 211 -6.08 -6.93 -18.33
C VAL A 211 -4.89 -6.04 -17.97
N GLY A 212 -4.19 -5.48 -18.96
CA GLY A 212 -3.09 -4.53 -18.73
C GLY A 212 -3.55 -3.31 -17.93
N PHE A 213 -4.67 -2.69 -18.31
CA PHE A 213 -5.22 -1.52 -17.62
C PHE A 213 -5.79 -1.84 -16.23
N VAL A 214 -6.37 -3.01 -16.04
CA VAL A 214 -6.79 -3.47 -14.70
C VAL A 214 -5.57 -3.62 -13.80
N LYS A 215 -4.50 -4.24 -14.29
CA LYS A 215 -3.25 -4.43 -13.53
C LYS A 215 -2.57 -3.10 -13.21
N SER A 216 -2.47 -2.17 -14.15
CA SER A 216 -1.90 -0.84 -13.90
C SER A 216 -2.73 -0.06 -12.89
N THR A 217 -4.05 -0.22 -12.89
CA THR A 217 -4.94 0.41 -11.90
C THR A 217 -4.70 -0.17 -10.51
N LEU A 218 -4.66 -1.50 -10.37
CA LEU A 218 -4.34 -2.15 -9.11
C LEU A 218 -2.93 -1.82 -8.62
N ASP A 219 -1.96 -1.66 -9.52
CA ASP A 219 -0.61 -1.23 -9.20
C ASP A 219 -0.58 0.19 -8.58
N ALA A 220 -1.40 1.12 -9.09
CA ALA A 220 -1.59 2.45 -8.50
C ALA A 220 -2.24 2.38 -7.11
N MET A 221 -3.27 1.55 -6.97
CA MET A 221 -4.09 1.48 -5.75
C MET A 221 -3.41 0.68 -4.65
N ASN A 222 -2.85 -0.50 -4.92
CA ASN A 222 -2.23 -1.36 -3.90
C ASN A 222 -1.01 -0.70 -3.25
N ARG A 223 -0.19 0.06 -4.01
CA ARG A 223 0.88 0.88 -3.42
C ARG A 223 0.37 1.95 -2.46
N SER A 224 -0.82 2.48 -2.75
CA SER A 224 -1.41 3.59 -2.00
C SER A 224 -2.26 3.09 -0.83
N LEU A 225 -2.88 1.91 -0.93
CA LEU A 225 -3.67 1.31 0.13
C LEU A 225 -2.81 0.90 1.33
N ALA A 226 -1.55 0.51 1.11
CA ALA A 226 -0.58 0.33 2.19
C ALA A 226 -0.29 1.65 2.94
N ILE A 227 -0.38 2.79 2.25
CA ILE A 227 -0.19 4.14 2.82
C ILE A 227 -1.50 4.65 3.46
N ILE A 228 -2.65 4.40 2.83
CA ILE A 228 -3.99 4.83 3.27
C ILE A 228 -4.48 4.05 4.49
N ALA A 229 -4.06 2.79 4.67
CA ALA A 229 -4.33 2.03 5.90
C ALA A 229 -3.71 2.66 7.16
N GLY A 230 -2.75 3.58 7.01
CA GLY A 230 -2.26 4.44 8.10
C GLY A 230 -3.16 5.65 8.41
N CYS A 231 -4.10 5.98 7.51
CA CYS A 231 -5.01 7.13 7.64
C CYS A 231 -6.44 6.74 8.07
N GLN A 232 -6.84 5.48 7.92
CA GLN A 232 -8.16 5.01 8.37
C GLN A 232 -8.13 4.61 9.86
N SER A 233 -8.16 5.61 10.73
CA SER A 233 -8.91 5.48 11.98
C SER A 233 -10.34 5.95 11.69
N ILE A 234 -11.24 5.02 11.42
CA ILE A 234 -12.70 5.20 11.58
C ILE A 234 -13.14 4.19 12.62
#